data_AF-A0AA96CW80-F1
#
_entry.id   AF-A0AA96CW80-F1
#
_cell.length_a   1.000
_cell.length_b   1.000
_cell.length_c   1.000
_cell.angle_alpha   90.00
_cell.angle_beta   90.00
_cell.angle_gamma   90.00
#
_symmetry.space_group_name_H-M   'P 1'
#
loop_
_entity.id
_entity.type
_entity.pdbx_description
1 polymer ?
#
loop_
_entity_poly.entity_id
_entity_poly.type
_entity_poly.pdbx_seq_one_letter_code
_entity_poly.pdbx_strand_id
1 'polypeptide(L)'
;MKDFLEETQIIDFKNEEVFGLAQELAKDCKSDEEIAKNCFLYVRDNIHHSGDFKDEITTYKASDVLKYKTGWCYAKSHLLAALLRANGIPTGFCYQRLSCSEYKKDIYCLHGLNAIYLKEFGWYKVDARGNKKGVNAQFTPPLEQLAFKLEKNEFDLANIYSKPLDVVLEALKKNKTYDEMINIFPDVEFFVIDYDKKYLKQIVELFTNTIHNINKKDYVKEQLNAWANPNYDLNIWDKRFEKSKPYLCVLEDEVVGFCEYYDGYVDCFYVHYKYQNCGIGKLLLNHIFKIAKENNIDKIKADVSITAKPFFEKFGFIEVKKNIVKRNNVELINFSMEKNN
;
A
#
# COMPACT_ATOMS: atom_id res chain seq x y z
N MET A 1 -1.49 -16.31 10.86
CA MET A 1 -2.90 -16.75 10.64
C MET A 1 -3.80 -16.50 11.83
N LYS A 2 -3.36 -16.77 13.08
CA LYS A 2 -4.17 -16.52 14.29
C LYS A 2 -4.81 -15.12 14.31
N ASP A 3 -4.00 -14.08 14.11
CA ASP A 3 -4.47 -12.68 14.13
C ASP A 3 -5.59 -12.38 13.10
N PHE A 4 -5.66 -13.15 12.01
CA PHE A 4 -6.68 -13.02 10.97
C PHE A 4 -7.99 -13.76 11.29
N LEU A 5 -8.06 -14.41 12.46
CA LEU A 5 -9.24 -15.06 13.03
C LEU A 5 -9.69 -14.38 14.34
N GLU A 6 -8.91 -13.43 14.84
CA GLU A 6 -9.17 -12.82 16.15
C GLU A 6 -10.38 -11.88 16.10
N GLU A 7 -11.15 -11.94 17.20
CA GLU A 7 -12.19 -10.97 17.51
C GLU A 7 -11.55 -9.67 17.99
N THR A 8 -12.17 -8.55 17.65
CA THR A 8 -11.80 -7.24 18.20
C THR A 8 -13.06 -6.46 18.54
N GLN A 9 -12.91 -5.27 19.14
CA GLN A 9 -14.04 -4.38 19.38
C GLN A 9 -14.74 -3.88 18.10
N ILE A 10 -14.06 -3.97 16.95
CA ILE A 10 -14.57 -3.54 15.64
C ILE A 10 -15.13 -4.74 14.86
N ILE A 11 -14.40 -5.86 14.93
CA ILE A 11 -14.75 -7.13 14.30
C ILE A 11 -15.34 -8.02 15.40
N ASP A 12 -16.50 -7.60 15.91
CA ASP A 12 -17.17 -8.11 17.10
C ASP A 12 -18.07 -9.31 16.76
N PHE A 13 -17.48 -10.33 16.15
CA PHE A 13 -18.22 -11.44 15.56
C PHE A 13 -18.91 -12.36 16.57
N LYS A 14 -18.64 -12.26 17.88
CA LYS A 14 -19.42 -12.96 18.92
C LYS A 14 -20.70 -12.22 19.30
N ASN A 15 -20.94 -11.03 18.77
CA ASN A 15 -22.25 -10.40 18.83
C ASN A 15 -23.31 -11.38 18.29
N GLU A 16 -24.43 -11.55 19.01
CA GLU A 16 -25.42 -12.58 18.72
C GLU A 16 -26.00 -12.49 17.31
N GLU A 17 -26.27 -11.28 16.81
CA GLU A 17 -26.82 -11.08 15.46
C GLU A 17 -25.78 -11.39 14.37
N VAL A 18 -24.53 -10.98 14.58
CA VAL A 18 -23.44 -11.24 13.63
C VAL A 18 -23.10 -12.73 13.59
N PHE A 19 -22.98 -13.37 14.76
CA PHE A 19 -22.72 -14.80 14.85
C PHE A 19 -23.88 -15.61 14.27
N GLY A 20 -25.12 -15.25 14.60
CA GLY A 20 -26.32 -15.90 14.07
C GLY A 20 -26.38 -15.86 12.55
N LEU A 21 -26.17 -14.69 11.95
CA LEU A 21 -26.11 -14.55 10.50
C LEU A 21 -24.94 -15.34 9.89
N ALA A 22 -23.76 -15.33 10.53
CA ALA A 22 -22.60 -16.08 10.05
C ALA A 22 -22.90 -17.59 9.97
N GLN A 23 -23.58 -18.15 10.99
CA GLN A 23 -24.00 -19.55 11.00
C GLN A 23 -25.11 -19.83 9.98
N GLU A 24 -26.06 -18.89 9.79
CA GLU A 24 -27.11 -19.01 8.77
C GLU A 24 -26.51 -19.07 7.36
N LEU A 25 -25.56 -18.19 7.04
CA LEU A 25 -24.91 -18.13 5.73
C LEU A 25 -23.99 -19.34 5.46
N ALA A 26 -23.49 -19.98 6.52
CA ALA A 26 -22.71 -21.20 6.43
C ALA A 26 -23.56 -22.47 6.41
N LYS A 27 -24.87 -22.35 6.66
CA LYS A 27 -25.78 -23.49 6.70
C LYS A 27 -25.74 -24.24 5.38
N ASP A 28 -25.66 -25.56 5.46
CA ASP A 28 -25.62 -26.49 4.33
C ASP A 28 -24.42 -26.34 3.37
N CYS A 29 -23.48 -25.42 3.66
CA CYS A 29 -22.25 -25.26 2.90
C CYS A 29 -21.28 -26.41 3.18
N LYS A 30 -20.56 -26.85 2.14
CA LYS A 30 -19.63 -27.98 2.20
C LYS A 30 -18.16 -27.56 2.17
N SER A 31 -17.88 -26.28 1.95
CA SER A 31 -16.52 -25.76 1.83
C SER A 31 -16.41 -24.32 2.36
N ASP A 32 -15.18 -23.95 2.73
CA ASP A 32 -14.83 -22.58 3.12
C ASP A 32 -15.13 -21.58 1.97
N GLU A 33 -15.03 -22.02 0.71
CA GLU A 33 -15.35 -21.22 -0.47
C GLU A 33 -16.85 -20.91 -0.57
N GLU A 34 -17.72 -21.90 -0.35
CA GLU A 34 -19.18 -21.69 -0.37
C GLU A 34 -19.62 -20.73 0.73
N ILE A 35 -19.08 -20.90 1.94
CA ILE A 35 -19.33 -19.98 3.07
C ILE A 35 -18.85 -18.57 2.71
N ALA A 36 -17.62 -18.46 2.18
CA ALA A 36 -17.03 -17.18 1.84
C ALA A 36 -17.82 -16.44 0.74
N LYS A 37 -18.30 -17.18 -0.26
CA LYS A 37 -19.18 -16.67 -1.31
C LYS A 37 -20.49 -16.16 -0.73
N ASN A 38 -21.16 -16.93 0.13
CA ASN A 38 -22.42 -16.51 0.75
C ASN A 38 -22.25 -15.25 1.61
N CYS A 39 -21.20 -15.19 2.42
CA CYS A 39 -20.86 -14.01 3.22
C CYS A 39 -20.59 -12.77 2.35
N PHE A 40 -19.78 -12.94 1.30
CA PHE A 40 -19.47 -11.87 0.36
C PHE A 40 -20.73 -11.33 -0.34
N LEU A 41 -21.56 -12.22 -0.91
CA LEU A 41 -22.79 -11.85 -1.61
C LEU A 41 -23.77 -11.16 -0.65
N TYR A 42 -23.90 -11.67 0.58
CA TYR A 42 -24.74 -11.03 1.59
C TYR A 42 -24.31 -9.58 1.82
N VAL A 43 -23.04 -9.35 2.15
CA VAL A 43 -22.55 -7.99 2.46
C VAL A 43 -22.60 -7.09 1.23
N ARG A 44 -22.28 -7.61 0.04
CA ARG A 44 -22.33 -6.84 -1.21
C ARG A 44 -23.75 -6.38 -1.52
N ASP A 45 -24.71 -7.31 -1.48
CA ASP A 45 -26.04 -7.10 -2.05
C ASP A 45 -27.10 -6.66 -1.01
N ASN A 46 -26.86 -6.86 0.30
CA ASN A 46 -27.85 -6.56 1.36
C ASN A 46 -27.44 -5.42 2.31
N ILE A 47 -26.26 -4.82 2.12
CA ILE A 47 -25.78 -3.69 2.93
C ILE A 47 -25.59 -2.50 2.00
N HIS A 48 -26.29 -1.39 2.26
CA HIS A 48 -26.12 -0.18 1.47
C HIS A 48 -24.69 0.37 1.60
N HIS A 49 -24.15 0.86 0.48
CA HIS A 49 -22.95 1.68 0.53
C HIS A 49 -23.34 3.11 0.92
N SER A 50 -22.86 3.59 2.07
CA SER A 50 -23.30 4.88 2.63
C SER A 50 -23.10 6.05 1.67
N GLY A 51 -22.04 6.03 0.84
CA GLY A 51 -21.80 7.06 -0.16
C GLY A 51 -22.71 6.99 -1.39
N ASP A 52 -23.25 5.82 -1.72
CA ASP A 52 -24.13 5.65 -2.89
C ASP A 52 -25.59 6.01 -2.52
N PHE A 53 -25.99 5.69 -1.30
CA PHE A 53 -27.33 5.95 -0.78
C PHE A 53 -27.44 7.27 0.01
N LYS A 54 -26.30 7.91 0.31
CA LYS A 54 -26.20 9.14 1.12
C LYS A 54 -26.80 8.98 2.51
N ASP A 55 -26.46 7.88 3.16
CA ASP A 55 -27.02 7.56 4.48
C ASP A 55 -26.57 8.56 5.56
N GLU A 56 -27.48 8.89 6.48
CA GLU A 56 -27.22 9.86 7.56
C GLU A 56 -26.37 9.29 8.71
N ILE A 57 -26.07 7.98 8.68
CA ILE A 57 -25.33 7.26 9.71
C ILE A 57 -24.06 6.67 9.13
N THR A 58 -22.93 6.96 9.78
CA THR A 58 -21.65 6.30 9.54
C THR A 58 -21.43 5.20 10.56
N THR A 59 -21.51 3.96 10.09
CA THR A 59 -21.22 2.75 10.88
C THR A 59 -19.73 2.43 10.85
N TYR A 60 -19.25 1.72 11.87
CA TYR A 60 -17.85 1.31 11.92
C TYR A 60 -17.62 -0.05 12.59
N LYS A 61 -18.46 -0.50 13.54
CA LYS A 61 -18.42 -1.88 14.03
C LYS A 61 -19.16 -2.81 13.08
N ALA A 62 -18.75 -4.08 13.02
CA ALA A 62 -19.45 -5.08 12.21
C ALA A 62 -20.92 -5.23 12.62
N SER A 63 -21.21 -5.29 13.93
CA SER A 63 -22.58 -5.32 14.46
C SER A 63 -23.41 -4.09 14.06
N ASP A 64 -22.84 -2.88 14.11
CA ASP A 64 -23.54 -1.65 13.68
C ASP A 64 -23.88 -1.70 12.19
N VAL A 65 -22.94 -2.14 11.35
CA VAL A 65 -23.17 -2.29 9.89
C VAL A 65 -24.32 -3.25 9.64
N LEU A 66 -24.39 -4.36 10.39
CA LEU A 66 -25.45 -5.35 10.25
C LEU A 66 -26.81 -4.81 10.71
N LYS A 67 -26.84 -4.10 11.84
CA LYS A 67 -28.03 -3.52 12.45
C LYS A 67 -28.65 -2.42 11.59
N TYR A 68 -27.82 -1.48 11.12
CA TYR A 68 -28.27 -0.33 10.35
C TYR A 68 -28.32 -0.58 8.84
N LYS A 69 -27.84 -1.75 8.37
CA LYS A 69 -27.78 -2.16 6.96
C LYS A 69 -27.08 -1.15 6.05
N THR A 70 -26.12 -0.41 6.58
CA THR A 70 -25.32 0.55 5.82
C THR A 70 -23.87 0.56 6.28
N GLY A 71 -22.96 0.88 5.37
CA GLY A 71 -21.58 1.23 5.67
C GLY A 71 -20.81 1.73 4.45
N TRP A 72 -19.80 2.56 4.68
CA TRP A 72 -18.76 2.82 3.66
C TRP A 72 -18.00 1.53 3.32
N CYS A 73 -17.24 1.51 2.22
CA CYS A 73 -16.43 0.33 1.85
C CYS A 73 -15.61 -0.22 3.02
N TYR A 74 -15.06 0.67 3.85
CA TYR A 74 -14.39 0.33 5.10
C TYR A 74 -15.27 -0.53 6.03
N ALA A 75 -16.42 -0.01 6.44
CA ALA A 75 -17.30 -0.67 7.41
C ALA A 75 -17.95 -1.94 6.82
N LYS A 76 -18.26 -1.96 5.52
CA LYS A 76 -18.68 -3.17 4.81
C LYS A 76 -17.60 -4.26 4.90
N SER A 77 -16.33 -3.91 4.74
CA SER A 77 -15.22 -4.85 4.92
C SER A 77 -15.08 -5.36 6.36
N HIS A 78 -15.49 -4.56 7.36
CA HIS A 78 -15.51 -4.99 8.76
C HIS A 78 -16.58 -6.07 9.00
N LEU A 79 -17.80 -5.87 8.47
CA LEU A 79 -18.85 -6.89 8.58
C LEU A 79 -18.47 -8.17 7.83
N LEU A 80 -17.93 -8.07 6.61
CA LEU A 80 -17.50 -9.25 5.87
C LEU A 80 -16.42 -10.03 6.64
N ALA A 81 -15.41 -9.33 7.19
CA ALA A 81 -14.41 -9.97 8.04
C ALA A 81 -15.02 -10.64 9.28
N ALA A 82 -16.02 -10.02 9.92
CA ALA A 82 -16.67 -10.60 11.09
C ALA A 82 -17.42 -11.91 10.75
N LEU A 83 -18.20 -11.92 9.67
CA LEU A 83 -18.95 -13.10 9.22
C LEU A 83 -18.03 -14.26 8.84
N LEU A 84 -16.90 -13.97 8.18
CA LEU A 84 -15.93 -14.97 7.77
C LEU A 84 -15.13 -15.52 8.97
N ARG A 85 -14.67 -14.64 9.87
CA ARG A 85 -13.92 -15.04 11.07
C ARG A 85 -14.78 -15.83 12.04
N ALA A 86 -16.08 -15.52 12.17
CA ALA A 86 -17.03 -16.34 12.92
C ALA A 86 -17.11 -17.80 12.43
N ASN A 87 -16.90 -18.01 11.12
CA ASN A 87 -16.85 -19.32 10.49
C ASN A 87 -15.44 -19.93 10.45
N GLY A 88 -14.47 -19.34 11.16
CA GLY A 88 -13.10 -19.83 11.19
C GLY A 88 -12.31 -19.62 9.90
N ILE A 89 -12.79 -18.74 9.00
CA ILE A 89 -12.12 -18.42 7.73
C ILE A 89 -11.23 -17.21 7.94
N PRO A 90 -9.88 -17.34 7.82
CA PRO A 90 -9.00 -16.23 8.04
C PRO A 90 -9.22 -15.12 7.01
N THR A 91 -9.43 -13.91 7.52
CA THR A 91 -9.75 -12.76 6.68
C THR A 91 -8.97 -11.54 7.15
N GLY A 92 -8.31 -10.86 6.22
CA GLY A 92 -7.63 -9.60 6.45
C GLY A 92 -8.28 -8.42 5.73
N PHE A 93 -7.73 -7.25 5.96
CA PHE A 93 -8.09 -5.99 5.32
C PHE A 93 -7.03 -5.64 4.28
N CYS A 94 -7.48 -5.17 3.13
CA CYS A 94 -6.65 -4.61 2.09
C CYS A 94 -7.20 -3.23 1.74
N TYR A 95 -6.33 -2.38 1.18
CA TYR A 95 -6.69 -1.03 0.81
C TYR A 95 -6.14 -0.68 -0.56
N GLN A 96 -7.00 -0.07 -1.37
CA GLN A 96 -6.58 0.67 -2.55
C GLN A 96 -6.61 2.15 -2.21
N ARG A 97 -5.64 2.93 -2.65
CA ARG A 97 -5.74 4.39 -2.66
C ARG A 97 -6.26 4.82 -4.02
N LEU A 98 -7.52 5.26 -4.06
CA LEU A 98 -8.26 5.59 -5.28
C LEU A 98 -8.55 7.08 -5.36
N SER A 99 -8.77 7.58 -6.57
CA SER A 99 -9.34 8.90 -6.81
C SER A 99 -10.79 8.92 -6.33
N CYS A 100 -11.09 9.84 -5.43
CA CYS A 100 -12.43 10.06 -4.89
C CYS A 100 -13.06 11.29 -5.57
N SER A 101 -12.66 11.55 -6.83
CA SER A 101 -13.14 12.65 -7.67
C SER A 101 -14.63 12.58 -8.00
N GLU A 102 -15.28 11.42 -7.81
CA GLU A 102 -16.74 11.30 -7.84
C GLU A 102 -17.43 12.15 -6.75
N TYR A 103 -16.73 12.40 -5.63
CA TYR A 103 -17.21 13.22 -4.52
C TYR A 103 -16.62 14.63 -4.56
N LYS A 104 -15.30 14.75 -4.72
CA LYS A 104 -14.59 16.03 -4.73
C LYS A 104 -13.34 15.95 -5.60
N LYS A 105 -13.22 16.90 -6.52
CA LYS A 105 -12.17 16.95 -7.53
C LYS A 105 -10.77 16.90 -6.88
N ASP A 106 -9.88 16.10 -7.49
CA ASP A 106 -8.46 15.97 -7.12
C ASP A 106 -8.21 15.47 -5.69
N ILE A 107 -9.19 14.80 -5.08
CA ILE A 107 -9.04 14.10 -3.80
C ILE A 107 -8.81 12.62 -4.06
N TYR A 108 -7.91 12.04 -3.27
CA TYR A 108 -7.70 10.60 -3.18
C TYR A 108 -8.07 10.15 -1.77
N CYS A 109 -8.50 8.91 -1.66
CA CYS A 109 -8.80 8.30 -0.39
C CYS A 109 -8.56 6.80 -0.42
N LEU A 110 -8.46 6.19 0.75
CA LEU A 110 -8.44 4.74 0.85
C LEU A 110 -9.79 4.17 0.44
N HIS A 111 -9.78 2.98 -0.10
CA HIS A 111 -10.94 2.14 -0.36
C HIS A 111 -10.69 0.82 0.35
N GLY A 112 -11.59 0.46 1.28
CA GLY A 112 -11.47 -0.73 2.11
C GLY A 112 -12.05 -1.97 1.42
N LEU A 113 -11.29 -3.05 1.42
CA LEU A 113 -11.69 -4.37 0.91
C LEU A 113 -11.09 -5.48 1.79
N ASN A 114 -11.37 -6.74 1.49
CA ASN A 114 -10.85 -7.87 2.26
C ASN A 114 -9.92 -8.75 1.42
N ALA A 115 -9.01 -9.45 2.10
CA ALA A 115 -8.38 -10.66 1.56
C ALA A 115 -8.83 -11.86 2.39
N ILE A 116 -9.29 -12.92 1.72
CA ILE A 116 -9.77 -14.16 2.34
C ILE A 116 -8.75 -15.25 2.07
N TYR A 117 -8.38 -16.03 3.08
CA TYR A 117 -7.52 -17.19 2.89
C TYR A 117 -8.36 -18.43 2.59
N LEU A 118 -8.31 -18.89 1.34
CA LEU A 118 -8.93 -20.14 0.90
C LEU A 118 -7.85 -21.21 0.75
N LYS A 119 -8.04 -22.40 1.33
CA LYS A 119 -7.00 -23.44 1.39
C LYS A 119 -6.44 -23.82 0.02
N GLU A 120 -7.28 -23.82 -1.01
CA GLU A 120 -6.90 -24.18 -2.38
C GLU A 120 -6.20 -23.04 -3.14
N PHE A 121 -6.46 -21.78 -2.78
CA PHE A 121 -6.02 -20.62 -3.57
C PHE A 121 -5.04 -19.69 -2.84
N GLY A 122 -4.90 -19.83 -1.52
CA GLY A 122 -4.20 -18.88 -0.67
C GLY A 122 -5.01 -17.61 -0.42
N TRP A 123 -4.32 -16.48 -0.27
CA TRP A 123 -4.97 -15.18 -0.08
C TRP A 123 -5.59 -14.68 -1.38
N TYR A 124 -6.87 -14.31 -1.30
CA TYR A 124 -7.70 -13.88 -2.42
C TYR A 124 -8.43 -12.59 -2.06
N LYS A 125 -8.24 -11.50 -2.83
CA LYS A 125 -8.93 -10.23 -2.55
C LYS A 125 -10.39 -10.26 -3.03
N VAL A 126 -11.27 -9.70 -2.22
CA VAL A 126 -12.69 -9.49 -2.53
C VAL A 126 -13.15 -8.11 -2.11
N ASP A 127 -14.09 -7.54 -2.86
CA ASP A 127 -14.59 -6.18 -2.66
C ASP A 127 -16.11 -6.15 -2.50
N ALA A 128 -16.56 -6.00 -1.25
CA ALA A 128 -17.97 -6.02 -0.92
C ALA A 128 -18.68 -4.68 -1.15
N ARG A 129 -18.04 -3.62 -1.68
CA ARG A 129 -18.74 -2.36 -2.04
C ARG A 129 -19.67 -2.53 -3.25
N GLY A 130 -19.39 -3.49 -4.13
CA GLY A 130 -19.84 -3.50 -5.52
C GLY A 130 -21.34 -3.72 -5.82
N ASN A 131 -21.64 -3.89 -7.11
CA ASN A 131 -22.93 -4.18 -7.75
C ASN A 131 -23.93 -3.00 -7.91
N LYS A 132 -23.40 -1.82 -8.25
CA LYS A 132 -24.18 -0.69 -8.77
C LYS A 132 -23.98 -0.50 -10.27
N LYS A 133 -24.74 0.39 -10.90
CA LYS A 133 -24.54 0.76 -12.31
C LYS A 133 -23.08 1.15 -12.57
N GLY A 134 -22.39 0.39 -13.42
CA GLY A 134 -20.98 0.61 -13.77
C GLY A 134 -19.95 -0.07 -12.85
N VAL A 135 -20.38 -0.75 -11.77
CA VAL A 135 -19.50 -1.42 -10.81
C VAL A 135 -19.94 -2.87 -10.63
N ASN A 136 -19.08 -3.82 -11.00
CA ASN A 136 -19.41 -5.25 -11.00
C ASN A 136 -18.33 -6.08 -10.27
N ALA A 137 -18.35 -6.08 -8.94
CA ALA A 137 -17.46 -6.92 -8.13
C ALA A 137 -18.02 -8.33 -8.02
N GLN A 138 -17.19 -9.37 -8.18
CA GLN A 138 -17.63 -10.78 -8.17
C GLN A 138 -16.72 -11.65 -7.30
N PHE A 139 -17.30 -12.76 -6.81
CA PHE A 139 -16.59 -13.80 -6.08
C PHE A 139 -16.32 -14.97 -7.04
N THR A 140 -15.11 -15.01 -7.59
CA THR A 140 -14.69 -15.94 -8.64
C THR A 140 -13.25 -16.44 -8.43
N PRO A 141 -12.91 -17.03 -7.26
CA PRO A 141 -11.54 -17.47 -7.00
C PRO A 141 -11.05 -18.48 -8.06
N PRO A 142 -9.76 -18.44 -8.44
CA PRO A 142 -8.71 -17.55 -7.92
C PRO A 142 -8.68 -16.15 -8.60
N LEU A 143 -9.61 -15.87 -9.52
CA LEU A 143 -9.62 -14.61 -10.28
C LEU A 143 -10.28 -13.49 -9.48
N GLU A 144 -9.50 -12.46 -9.15
CA GLU A 144 -9.97 -11.27 -8.46
C GLU A 144 -10.82 -10.41 -9.41
N GLN A 145 -12.04 -10.08 -8.99
CA GLN A 145 -12.91 -9.14 -9.68
C GLN A 145 -13.42 -8.09 -8.67
N LEU A 146 -12.56 -7.11 -8.39
CA LEU A 146 -12.82 -6.02 -7.44
C LEU A 146 -13.75 -4.96 -8.03
N ALA A 147 -14.29 -4.07 -7.19
CA ALA A 147 -15.20 -3.02 -7.66
C ALA A 147 -14.48 -1.99 -8.53
N PHE A 148 -13.21 -1.72 -8.24
CA PHE A 148 -12.40 -0.71 -8.93
C PHE A 148 -11.11 -1.31 -9.47
N LYS A 149 -10.78 -0.92 -10.70
CA LYS A 149 -9.47 -1.13 -11.30
C LYS A 149 -8.63 0.12 -11.04
N LEU A 150 -7.36 -0.07 -10.73
CA LEU A 150 -6.45 1.05 -10.50
C LEU A 150 -6.23 1.86 -11.77
N GLU A 151 -6.39 3.17 -11.65
CA GLU A 151 -6.04 4.16 -12.65
C GLU A 151 -4.69 4.84 -12.35
N LYS A 152 -4.37 5.89 -13.11
CA LYS A 152 -3.12 6.63 -12.97
C LYS A 152 -3.05 7.34 -11.61
N ASN A 153 -1.94 7.13 -10.89
CA ASN A 153 -1.67 7.63 -9.53
C ASN A 153 -2.49 6.94 -8.43
N GLU A 154 -3.21 5.89 -8.75
CA GLU A 154 -3.84 5.00 -7.77
C GLU A 154 -2.93 3.80 -7.52
N PHE A 155 -3.03 3.20 -6.34
CA PHE A 155 -2.20 2.05 -5.98
C PHE A 155 -2.83 1.19 -4.90
N ASP A 156 -2.45 -0.09 -4.86
CA ASP A 156 -2.70 -0.97 -3.72
C ASP A 156 -1.69 -0.69 -2.60
N LEU A 157 -2.17 -0.67 -1.35
CA LEU A 157 -1.29 -0.90 -0.21
C LEU A 157 -0.86 -2.37 -0.23
N ALA A 158 0.42 -2.60 0.03
CA ALA A 158 1.05 -3.89 -0.28
C ALA A 158 0.75 -5.00 0.74
N ASN A 159 0.28 -4.63 1.93
CA ASN A 159 0.10 -5.54 3.06
C ASN A 159 -1.36 -5.99 3.19
N ILE A 160 -1.52 -7.17 3.79
CA ILE A 160 -2.82 -7.65 4.29
C ILE A 160 -2.81 -7.40 5.79
N TYR A 161 -3.71 -6.55 6.27
CA TYR A 161 -3.77 -6.14 7.67
C TYR A 161 -4.72 -7.03 8.45
N SER A 162 -4.31 -7.48 9.65
CA SER A 162 -5.18 -8.28 10.53
C SER A 162 -6.22 -7.42 11.26
N LYS A 163 -6.03 -6.11 11.29
CA LYS A 163 -6.94 -5.11 11.86
C LYS A 163 -7.16 -3.98 10.83
N PRO A 164 -8.31 -3.28 10.88
CA PRO A 164 -8.47 -2.07 10.06
C PRO A 164 -7.41 -1.02 10.41
N LEU A 165 -7.01 -0.20 9.44
CA LEU A 165 -6.05 0.89 9.69
C LEU A 165 -6.64 1.92 10.66
N ASP A 166 -5.79 2.45 11.54
CA ASP A 166 -6.21 3.41 12.56
C ASP A 166 -6.78 4.69 11.93
N VAL A 167 -6.18 5.20 10.86
CA VAL A 167 -6.70 6.38 10.12
C VAL A 167 -8.13 6.16 9.60
N VAL A 168 -8.47 4.93 9.22
CA VAL A 168 -9.83 4.57 8.79
C VAL A 168 -10.78 4.54 9.98
N LEU A 169 -10.36 3.94 11.10
CA LEU A 169 -11.18 3.88 12.31
C LEU A 169 -11.42 5.27 12.91
N GLU A 170 -10.40 6.13 12.91
CA GLU A 170 -10.51 7.51 13.37
C GLU A 170 -11.51 8.30 12.53
N ALA A 171 -11.43 8.19 11.20
CA ALA A 171 -12.36 8.86 10.30
C ALA A 171 -13.81 8.40 10.53
N LEU A 172 -14.07 7.09 10.59
CA LEU A 172 -15.41 6.55 10.81
C LEU A 172 -15.95 6.85 12.22
N LYS A 173 -15.08 6.94 13.23
CA LYS A 173 -15.49 7.29 14.59
C LYS A 173 -15.80 8.77 14.72
N LYS A 174 -15.04 9.64 14.05
CA LYS A 174 -15.17 11.09 14.15
C LYS A 174 -16.34 11.62 13.33
N ASN A 175 -16.49 11.13 12.10
CA ASN A 175 -17.50 11.61 11.15
C ASN A 175 -18.72 10.68 11.21
N LYS A 176 -19.88 11.23 11.55
CA LYS A 176 -21.11 10.49 11.84
C LYS A 176 -22.10 10.48 10.68
N THR A 177 -21.98 11.40 9.73
CA THR A 177 -22.91 11.57 8.62
C THR A 177 -22.21 11.48 7.26
N TYR A 178 -22.98 11.31 6.19
CA TYR A 178 -22.47 11.39 4.82
C TYR A 178 -21.70 12.69 4.57
N ASP A 179 -22.28 13.84 4.93
CA ASP A 179 -21.69 15.16 4.67
C ASP A 179 -20.36 15.37 5.41
N GLU A 180 -20.23 14.83 6.62
CA GLU A 180 -18.97 14.87 7.37
C GLU A 180 -17.90 13.99 6.71
N MET A 181 -18.28 12.78 6.29
CA MET A 181 -17.35 11.82 5.67
C MET A 181 -16.79 12.31 4.34
N ILE A 182 -17.61 12.89 3.45
CA ILE A 182 -17.13 13.36 2.14
C ILE A 182 -16.13 14.54 2.23
N ASN A 183 -16.09 15.21 3.38
CA ASN A 183 -15.16 16.31 3.62
C ASN A 183 -13.81 15.82 4.15
N ILE A 184 -13.76 14.65 4.79
CA ILE A 184 -12.56 14.10 5.44
C ILE A 184 -12.50 12.59 5.21
N PHE A 185 -12.21 12.19 3.97
CA PHE A 185 -11.93 10.78 3.69
C PHE A 185 -10.57 10.37 4.28
N PRO A 186 -10.46 9.17 4.86
CA PRO A 186 -9.17 8.67 5.33
C PRO A 186 -8.25 8.39 4.13
N ASP A 187 -7.02 8.86 4.24
CA ASP A 187 -5.95 8.59 3.29
C ASP A 187 -4.66 8.23 4.06
N VAL A 188 -3.73 7.58 3.39
CA VAL A 188 -2.38 7.40 3.94
C VAL A 188 -1.46 8.52 3.51
N GLU A 189 -0.55 8.88 4.40
CA GLU A 189 0.47 9.88 4.13
C GLU A 189 1.86 9.24 4.11
N PHE A 190 2.68 9.73 3.18
CA PHE A 190 4.09 9.40 3.10
C PHE A 190 4.89 10.56 3.70
N PHE A 191 5.76 10.27 4.65
CA PHE A 191 6.61 11.28 5.29
C PHE A 191 8.07 11.05 4.96
N VAL A 192 8.82 12.14 4.76
CA VAL A 192 10.30 12.06 4.77
C VAL A 192 10.78 12.31 6.19
N ILE A 193 11.58 11.39 6.71
CA ILE A 193 12.21 11.49 8.02
C ILE A 193 13.73 11.32 7.89
N ASP A 194 14.46 11.79 8.90
CA ASP A 194 15.89 11.52 9.03
C ASP A 194 16.14 10.04 9.37
N TYR A 195 17.33 9.55 9.05
CA TYR A 195 17.75 8.20 9.38
C TYR A 195 17.69 7.92 10.89
N ASP A 196 17.05 6.79 11.24
CA ASP A 196 17.13 6.16 12.55
C ASP A 196 17.63 4.71 12.38
N LYS A 197 18.56 4.30 13.24
CA LYS A 197 19.18 2.97 13.23
C LYS A 197 18.16 1.83 13.33
N LYS A 198 16.99 2.06 13.94
CA LYS A 198 15.90 1.07 13.99
C LYS A 198 15.43 0.62 12.60
N TYR A 199 15.63 1.45 11.57
CA TYR A 199 15.27 1.16 10.19
C TYR A 199 16.39 0.53 9.36
N LEU A 200 17.61 0.35 9.91
CA LEU A 200 18.78 -0.18 9.20
C LEU A 200 18.44 -1.41 8.36
N LYS A 201 17.78 -2.40 8.98
CA LYS A 201 17.42 -3.65 8.30
C LYS A 201 16.42 -3.40 7.15
N GLN A 202 15.39 -2.61 7.37
CA GLN A 202 14.38 -2.31 6.35
C GLN A 202 15.00 -1.60 5.13
N ILE A 203 15.94 -0.67 5.35
CA ILE A 203 16.60 0.05 4.26
C ILE A 203 17.45 -0.91 3.40
N VAL A 204 18.22 -1.79 4.04
CA VAL A 204 19.08 -2.75 3.32
C VAL A 204 18.24 -3.79 2.56
N GLU A 205 17.13 -4.24 3.16
CA GLU A 205 16.16 -5.11 2.50
C GLU A 205 15.50 -4.41 1.31
N LEU A 206 15.07 -3.15 1.48
CA LEU A 206 14.50 -2.34 0.40
C LEU A 206 15.50 -2.19 -0.75
N PHE A 207 16.72 -1.75 -0.47
CA PHE A 207 17.79 -1.60 -1.46
C PHE A 207 18.00 -2.89 -2.27
N THR A 208 18.20 -3.99 -1.56
CA THR A 208 18.49 -5.29 -2.17
C THR A 208 17.30 -5.79 -2.97
N ASN A 209 16.09 -5.78 -2.39
CA ASN A 209 14.90 -6.29 -3.04
C ASN A 209 14.51 -5.44 -4.25
N THR A 210 14.65 -4.12 -4.19
CA THR A 210 14.36 -3.25 -5.34
C THR A 210 15.29 -3.57 -6.51
N ILE A 211 16.60 -3.71 -6.26
CA ILE A 211 17.56 -4.08 -7.32
C ILE A 211 17.17 -5.44 -7.93
N HIS A 212 16.89 -6.46 -7.12
CA HIS A 212 16.59 -7.80 -7.63
C HIS A 212 15.19 -7.94 -8.25
N ASN A 213 14.22 -7.10 -7.90
CA ASN A 213 12.85 -7.21 -8.41
C ASN A 213 12.51 -6.21 -9.51
N ILE A 214 13.11 -5.02 -9.49
CA ILE A 214 12.82 -3.94 -10.46
C ILE A 214 13.92 -3.89 -11.53
N ASN A 215 15.18 -3.79 -11.13
CA ASN A 215 16.31 -3.60 -12.05
C ASN A 215 16.66 -4.88 -12.84
N LYS A 216 16.11 -6.04 -12.49
CA LYS A 216 16.25 -7.29 -13.27
C LYS A 216 15.76 -7.20 -14.72
N LYS A 217 15.00 -6.14 -15.06
CA LYS A 217 14.58 -5.85 -16.43
C LYS A 217 15.73 -5.35 -17.31
N ASP A 218 16.73 -4.70 -16.72
CA ASP A 218 17.81 -4.02 -17.44
C ASP A 218 19.20 -4.63 -17.16
N TYR A 219 19.33 -5.43 -16.10
CA TYR A 219 20.61 -5.99 -15.65
C TYR A 219 20.51 -7.50 -15.44
N VAL A 220 21.55 -8.23 -15.83
CA VAL A 220 21.62 -9.69 -15.65
C VAL A 220 21.92 -10.06 -14.19
N LYS A 221 21.61 -11.30 -13.80
CA LYS A 221 21.71 -11.75 -12.40
C LYS A 221 23.08 -11.50 -11.76
N GLU A 222 24.15 -11.69 -12.52
CA GLU A 222 25.52 -11.43 -12.07
C GLU A 222 25.74 -9.95 -11.73
N GLN A 223 25.27 -9.04 -12.58
CA GLN A 223 25.31 -7.59 -12.32
C GLN A 223 24.46 -7.22 -11.10
N LEU A 224 23.27 -7.81 -10.95
CA LEU A 224 22.42 -7.57 -9.79
C LEU A 224 23.09 -8.01 -8.48
N ASN A 225 23.71 -9.19 -8.47
CA ASN A 225 24.44 -9.70 -7.30
C ASN A 225 25.68 -8.86 -6.98
N ALA A 226 26.40 -8.38 -8.01
CA ALA A 226 27.55 -7.50 -7.85
C ALA A 226 27.14 -6.10 -7.33
N TRP A 227 25.97 -5.60 -7.71
CA TRP A 227 25.42 -4.34 -7.23
C TRP A 227 24.88 -4.46 -5.80
N ALA A 228 24.02 -5.46 -5.55
CA ALA A 228 23.43 -5.73 -4.25
C ALA A 228 23.50 -7.23 -3.94
N ASN A 229 24.43 -7.61 -3.07
CA ASN A 229 24.57 -8.99 -2.63
C ASN A 229 23.37 -9.37 -1.74
N PRO A 230 22.59 -10.43 -2.08
CA PRO A 230 21.53 -10.93 -1.21
C PRO A 230 22.02 -11.35 0.18
N ASN A 231 23.28 -11.76 0.29
CA ASN A 231 23.94 -12.08 1.56
C ASN A 231 24.68 -10.84 2.09
N TYR A 232 23.93 -9.79 2.42
CA TYR A 232 24.46 -8.54 2.95
C TYR A 232 24.86 -8.66 4.42
N ASP A 233 25.88 -7.89 4.85
CA ASP A 233 26.27 -7.75 6.26
C ASP A 233 25.77 -6.42 6.81
N LEU A 234 24.84 -6.49 7.76
CA LEU A 234 24.26 -5.30 8.39
C LEU A 234 25.29 -4.43 9.11
N ASN A 235 26.41 -4.98 9.60
CA ASN A 235 27.44 -4.18 10.28
C ASN A 235 28.20 -3.28 9.30
N ILE A 236 28.37 -3.72 8.05
CA ILE A 236 28.99 -2.90 7.00
C ILE A 236 28.06 -1.74 6.63
N TRP A 237 26.76 -2.03 6.51
CA TRP A 237 25.74 -1.03 6.23
C TRP A 237 25.55 -0.03 7.37
N ASP A 238 25.58 -0.49 8.62
CA ASP A 238 25.50 0.37 9.81
C ASP A 238 26.61 1.44 9.79
N LYS A 239 27.86 1.03 9.61
CA LYS A 239 29.02 1.93 9.49
C LYS A 239 28.93 2.88 8.29
N ARG A 240 28.28 2.46 7.21
CA ARG A 240 28.03 3.31 6.03
C ARG A 240 27.00 4.38 6.35
N PHE A 241 25.85 3.99 6.92
CA PHE A 241 24.75 4.89 7.24
C PHE A 241 25.05 5.84 8.41
N GLU A 242 25.95 5.49 9.32
CA GLU A 242 26.50 6.43 10.31
C GLU A 242 27.16 7.65 9.64
N LYS A 243 27.72 7.48 8.44
CA LYS A 243 28.36 8.55 7.67
C LYS A 243 27.40 9.23 6.72
N SER A 244 26.66 8.46 5.92
CA SER A 244 25.84 9.00 4.83
C SER A 244 24.47 9.51 5.26
N LYS A 245 23.94 9.06 6.41
CA LYS A 245 22.68 9.51 7.02
C LYS A 245 21.53 9.67 6.00
N PRO A 246 21.01 8.56 5.44
CA PRO A 246 19.98 8.62 4.41
C PRO A 246 18.68 9.29 4.89
N TYR A 247 17.96 9.93 3.97
CA TYR A 247 16.58 10.33 4.20
C TYR A 247 15.65 9.17 3.85
N LEU A 248 14.65 8.94 4.69
CA LEU A 248 13.73 7.81 4.58
C LEU A 248 12.34 8.32 4.25
N CYS A 249 11.67 7.70 3.27
CA CYS A 249 10.24 7.86 3.08
C CYS A 249 9.52 6.71 3.79
N VAL A 250 8.65 7.05 4.74
CA VAL A 250 7.90 6.08 5.55
C VAL A 250 6.41 6.16 5.28
N LEU A 251 5.77 5.00 5.32
CA LEU A 251 4.33 4.80 5.39
C LEU A 251 4.05 4.09 6.72
N GLU A 252 3.41 4.77 7.66
CA GLU A 252 3.33 4.30 9.06
C GLU A 252 4.74 4.01 9.60
N ASP A 253 5.03 2.76 10.00
CA ASP A 253 6.34 2.30 10.49
C ASP A 253 7.17 1.53 9.43
N GLU A 254 6.71 1.50 8.17
CA GLU A 254 7.39 0.82 7.06
C GLU A 254 8.16 1.82 6.19
N VAL A 255 9.46 1.54 5.95
CA VAL A 255 10.27 2.29 4.99
C VAL A 255 9.88 1.87 3.57
N VAL A 256 9.32 2.81 2.82
CA VAL A 256 8.86 2.60 1.44
C VAL A 256 9.74 3.28 0.39
N GLY A 257 10.72 4.07 0.82
CA GLY A 257 11.79 4.59 -0.02
C GLY A 257 12.92 5.19 0.80
N PHE A 258 14.08 5.38 0.20
CA PHE A 258 15.17 6.15 0.82
C PHE A 258 16.06 6.81 -0.23
N CYS A 259 16.77 7.87 0.18
CA CYS A 259 17.82 8.47 -0.62
C CYS A 259 19.03 8.90 0.24
N GLU A 260 20.20 8.92 -0.37
CA GLU A 260 21.42 9.50 0.19
C GLU A 260 21.78 10.72 -0.65
N TYR A 261 21.88 11.88 0.00
CA TYR A 261 22.17 13.15 -0.65
C TYR A 261 23.17 13.96 0.17
N TYR A 262 24.27 14.38 -0.46
CA TYR A 262 25.31 15.20 0.16
C TYR A 262 26.00 16.06 -0.89
N ASP A 263 26.29 17.32 -0.57
CA ASP A 263 27.06 18.26 -1.39
C ASP A 263 26.64 18.32 -2.88
N GLY A 264 25.34 18.30 -3.15
CA GLY A 264 24.82 18.37 -4.52
C GLY A 264 24.84 17.04 -5.27
N TYR A 265 25.13 15.92 -4.60
CA TYR A 265 25.19 14.60 -5.23
C TYR A 265 24.17 13.63 -4.61
N VAL A 266 23.38 12.98 -5.45
CA VAL A 266 22.46 11.89 -5.08
C VAL A 266 23.19 10.56 -5.29
N ASP A 267 23.56 9.89 -4.20
CA ASP A 267 24.33 8.64 -4.24
C ASP A 267 23.45 7.39 -4.30
N CYS A 268 22.41 7.35 -3.46
CA CYS A 268 21.40 6.30 -3.49
C CYS A 268 20.01 6.92 -3.61
N PHE A 269 19.14 6.26 -4.37
CA PHE A 269 17.77 6.69 -4.57
C PHE A 269 16.92 5.48 -4.93
N TYR A 270 16.16 4.95 -3.97
CA TYR A 270 15.41 3.72 -4.14
C TYR A 270 14.00 3.86 -3.56
N VAL A 271 13.03 3.37 -4.32
CA VAL A 271 11.66 3.15 -3.86
C VAL A 271 11.47 1.66 -3.68
N HIS A 272 10.71 1.24 -2.67
CA HIS A 272 10.42 -0.16 -2.41
C HIS A 272 9.71 -0.81 -3.61
N TYR A 273 10.09 -2.04 -3.97
CA TYR A 273 9.62 -2.71 -5.19
C TYR A 273 8.09 -2.90 -5.26
N LYS A 274 7.41 -2.96 -4.10
CA LYS A 274 5.95 -3.03 -3.99
C LYS A 274 5.23 -1.68 -4.05
N TYR A 275 5.97 -0.57 -3.91
CA TYR A 275 5.43 0.79 -3.84
C TYR A 275 5.91 1.68 -5.01
N GLN A 276 6.24 1.06 -6.14
CA GLN A 276 6.57 1.79 -7.37
C GLN A 276 5.35 2.59 -7.85
N ASN A 277 5.60 3.73 -8.51
CA ASN A 277 4.55 4.62 -9.04
C ASN A 277 3.57 5.20 -7.99
N CYS A 278 3.86 5.09 -6.68
CA CYS A 278 3.03 5.63 -5.59
C CYS A 278 3.39 7.08 -5.21
N GLY A 279 4.16 7.80 -6.04
CA GLY A 279 4.59 9.18 -5.76
C GLY A 279 5.79 9.32 -4.81
N ILE A 280 6.26 8.24 -4.18
CA ILE A 280 7.39 8.23 -3.23
C ILE A 280 8.67 8.83 -3.83
N GLY A 281 9.05 8.43 -5.04
CA GLY A 281 10.25 8.98 -5.69
C GLY A 281 10.13 10.50 -5.90
N LYS A 282 8.96 10.99 -6.32
CA LYS A 282 8.71 12.45 -6.46
C LYS A 282 8.92 13.16 -5.12
N LEU A 283 8.41 12.57 -4.03
CA LEU A 283 8.47 13.13 -2.69
C LEU A 283 9.92 13.19 -2.17
N LEU A 284 10.70 12.11 -2.33
CA LEU A 284 12.13 12.09 -2.00
C LEU A 284 12.94 13.11 -2.82
N LEU A 285 12.70 13.19 -4.14
CA LEU A 285 13.45 14.11 -4.99
C LEU A 285 13.11 15.58 -4.71
N ASN A 286 11.83 15.88 -4.45
CA ASN A 286 11.42 17.22 -4.02
C ASN A 286 12.04 17.61 -2.67
N HIS A 287 12.22 16.65 -1.75
CA HIS A 287 12.93 16.88 -0.49
C HIS A 287 14.40 17.24 -0.74
N ILE A 288 15.07 16.53 -1.65
CA ILE A 288 16.44 16.86 -2.07
C ILE A 288 16.52 18.27 -2.67
N PHE A 289 15.58 18.64 -3.55
CA PHE A 289 15.54 19.99 -4.14
C PHE A 289 15.38 21.08 -3.08
N LYS A 290 14.55 20.84 -2.07
CA LYS A 290 14.38 21.76 -0.93
C LYS A 290 15.71 21.95 -0.18
N ILE A 291 16.38 20.85 0.20
CA ILE A 291 17.67 20.91 0.90
C ILE A 291 18.73 21.63 0.05
N ALA A 292 18.81 21.30 -1.25
CA ALA A 292 19.75 21.93 -2.17
C ALA A 292 19.56 23.45 -2.21
N LYS A 293 18.30 23.90 -2.26
CA LYS A 293 17.96 25.33 -2.27
C LYS A 293 18.32 26.00 -0.95
N GLU A 294 18.01 25.37 0.18
CA GLU A 294 18.34 25.89 1.52
C GLU A 294 19.86 26.02 1.74
N ASN A 295 20.65 25.13 1.13
CA ASN A 295 22.11 25.14 1.20
C ASN A 295 22.80 25.91 0.07
N ASN A 296 22.06 26.65 -0.78
CA ASN A 296 22.59 27.39 -1.93
C ASN A 296 23.42 26.51 -2.90
N ILE A 297 22.95 25.29 -3.14
CA ILE A 297 23.55 24.37 -4.10
C ILE A 297 22.88 24.58 -5.46
N ASP A 298 23.63 25.15 -6.40
CA ASP A 298 23.13 25.52 -7.74
C ASP A 298 22.98 24.33 -8.69
N LYS A 299 23.63 23.20 -8.40
CA LYS A 299 23.65 22.04 -9.28
C LYS A 299 23.54 20.74 -8.50
N ILE A 300 22.63 19.89 -8.94
CA ILE A 300 22.40 18.55 -8.40
C ILE A 300 22.85 17.52 -9.43
N LYS A 301 23.60 16.51 -9.00
CA LYS A 301 24.19 15.46 -9.83
C LYS A 301 23.78 14.09 -9.32
N ALA A 302 23.71 13.11 -10.21
CA ALA A 302 23.47 11.72 -9.86
C ALA A 302 24.08 10.79 -10.91
N ASP A 303 24.64 9.65 -10.49
CA ASP A 303 24.97 8.56 -11.40
C ASP A 303 23.83 7.53 -11.38
N VAL A 304 22.95 7.59 -12.39
CA VAL A 304 21.67 6.86 -12.40
C VAL A 304 21.75 5.56 -13.18
N SER A 305 21.04 4.53 -12.73
CA SER A 305 20.91 3.27 -13.46
C SER A 305 20.10 3.42 -14.75
N ILE A 306 20.20 2.44 -15.66
CA ILE A 306 19.34 2.32 -16.86
C ILE A 306 17.87 2.45 -16.46
N THR A 307 17.47 1.75 -15.40
CA THR A 307 16.11 1.70 -14.88
C THR A 307 15.63 3.07 -14.36
N ALA A 308 16.49 3.83 -13.67
CA ALA A 308 16.13 5.09 -13.06
C ALA A 308 16.23 6.29 -14.00
N LYS A 309 16.98 6.18 -15.10
CA LYS A 309 17.23 7.29 -16.04
C LYS A 309 15.94 8.00 -16.51
N PRO A 310 14.89 7.29 -17.01
CA PRO A 310 13.67 7.96 -17.46
C PRO A 310 12.94 8.74 -16.35
N PHE A 311 13.07 8.28 -15.09
CA PHE A 311 12.53 9.02 -13.95
C PHE A 311 13.28 10.33 -13.76
N PHE A 312 14.61 10.32 -13.71
CA PHE A 312 15.41 11.55 -13.54
C PHE A 312 15.22 12.55 -14.70
N GLU A 313 15.14 12.06 -15.95
CA GLU A 313 14.85 12.90 -17.12
C GLU A 313 13.51 13.64 -16.98
N LYS A 314 12.47 12.96 -16.48
CA LYS A 314 11.16 13.57 -16.22
C LYS A 314 11.21 14.70 -15.17
N PHE A 315 12.21 14.70 -14.29
CA PHE A 315 12.44 15.76 -13.31
C PHE A 315 13.47 16.80 -13.77
N GLY A 316 13.81 16.81 -15.05
CA GLY A 316 14.65 17.86 -15.66
C GLY A 316 16.15 17.63 -15.53
N PHE A 317 16.59 16.43 -15.13
CA PHE A 317 18.00 16.06 -15.23
C PHE A 317 18.37 15.79 -16.69
N ILE A 318 19.57 16.21 -17.08
CA ILE A 318 20.13 16.00 -18.41
C ILE A 318 21.29 15.01 -18.31
N GLU A 319 21.37 14.06 -19.24
CA GLU A 319 22.53 13.17 -19.35
C GLU A 319 23.78 13.94 -19.77
N VAL A 320 24.84 13.78 -18.99
CA VAL A 320 26.17 14.32 -19.29
C VAL A 320 27.02 13.26 -20.00
N LYS A 321 26.98 12.02 -19.50
CA LYS A 321 27.72 10.90 -20.08
C LYS A 321 27.18 9.55 -19.63
N LYS A 322 27.35 8.54 -20.49
CA LYS A 322 27.23 7.12 -20.16
C LYS A 322 28.54 6.61 -19.54
N ASN A 323 28.47 5.84 -18.46
CA ASN A 323 29.63 5.21 -17.84
C ASN A 323 29.54 3.68 -17.83
N ILE A 324 30.71 3.05 -17.69
CA ILE A 324 30.86 1.64 -17.32
C ILE A 324 31.55 1.63 -15.95
N VAL A 325 30.85 1.15 -14.92
CA VAL A 325 31.36 1.04 -13.55
C VAL A 325 31.64 -0.41 -13.21
N LYS A 326 32.76 -0.68 -12.54
CA LYS A 326 33.11 -2.02 -12.07
C LYS A 326 32.71 -2.19 -10.62
N ARG A 327 31.86 -3.18 -10.31
CA ARG A 327 31.54 -3.62 -8.95
C ARG A 327 31.82 -5.11 -8.83
N ASN A 328 32.65 -5.51 -7.86
CA ASN A 328 33.06 -6.91 -7.69
C ASN A 328 33.53 -7.58 -9.00
N ASN A 329 34.35 -6.85 -9.78
CA ASN A 329 34.84 -7.23 -11.12
C ASN A 329 33.78 -7.39 -12.23
N VAL A 330 32.52 -7.06 -11.96
CA VAL A 330 31.43 -7.07 -12.94
C VAL A 330 31.19 -5.65 -13.45
N GLU A 331 31.03 -5.50 -14.76
CA GLU A 331 30.75 -4.21 -15.40
C GLU A 331 29.25 -3.92 -15.41
N LEU A 332 28.87 -2.71 -14.97
CA LEU A 332 27.51 -2.19 -15.00
C LEU A 332 27.49 -0.86 -15.76
N ILE A 333 26.40 -0.62 -16.48
CA ILE A 333 26.15 0.66 -17.14
C ILE A 333 25.33 1.56 -16.21
N ASN A 334 25.76 2.81 -16.09
CA ASN A 334 24.97 3.90 -15.49
C ASN A 334 25.18 5.19 -16.31
N PHE A 335 24.52 6.27 -15.92
CA PHE A 335 24.57 7.57 -16.61
C PHE A 335 24.81 8.68 -15.61
N SER A 336 25.85 9.48 -15.81
CA SER A 336 26.01 10.72 -15.05
C SER A 336 25.01 11.73 -15.56
N MET A 337 24.17 12.22 -14.68
CA MET A 337 23.13 13.20 -14.96
C MET A 337 23.26 14.42 -14.05
N GLU A 338 22.86 15.58 -14.55
CA GLU A 338 22.84 16.82 -13.76
C GLU A 338 21.58 17.65 -14.01
N LYS A 339 21.18 18.41 -12.99
CA LYS A 339 20.10 19.40 -13.04
C LYS A 339 20.60 20.69 -12.37
N ASN A 340 20.38 21.84 -13.00
CA ASN A 340 20.55 23.13 -12.32
C ASN A 340 19.36 23.33 -11.37
N ASN A 341 19.64 23.63 -10.10
CA ASN A 341 18.64 23.62 -9.02
C ASN A 341 17.56 24.67 -9.23
#